data_AF-A0A6P8J9X7-F1
#
_entry.id   AF-A0A6P8J9X7-F1
#
_cell.length_a   1.000
_cell.length_b   1.000
_cell.length_c   1.000
_cell.angle_alpha   90.00
_cell.angle_beta   90.00
_cell.angle_gamma   90.00
#
_symmetry.space_group_name_H-M   'P 1'
#
loop_
_entity.id
_entity.type
_entity.pdbx_description
1 polymer ?
#
loop_
_entity_poly.entity_id
_entity_poly.type
_entity_poly.pdbx_seq_one_letter_code
_entity_poly.pdbx_strand_id
1 'polypeptide(L)'
;MDQFINPNKTFNEIDQEEQDAEDNSNTLLRRRREIKLNVTQPKKKFTISNKGKVEGHVDADLPDPSQLQPEYRVKERIYVQLAELTHEELKPLGHEFDESLLACSFRGVDCLNFTAFWHSFWHYKYGNCYVFNSGRDRPVLRSTKAGPLHGIEMQLYVKQEEYVDQLSQEAGYRIVISPQGEMPFPFEEGISVAPGQSMSIGIRKVVIKRADPFKNGSCGASRELRPGNLYRSAYNAKYSAMACRESCLAYNQLFRCGCLEYRFPEEGFEVCDSTNKTIVNCLRRLHVQYQNNGLNCSKACPISCNEEHYKTSSSSAAWPFKNYEIYLKKMLNIEEESSEILRQEMLKVKIFYEELNYQEIEENVSYDINDFLSDIGGQLGLWLGVSVLTGVEVIELILMIFLNCWQPKKKAAATDIENHEMRAKVGEPHKHPFGYST
;
A
#
# COMPACT_ATOMS: atom_id res chain seq x y z
N MET A 1 41.85 7.48 20.09
CA MET A 1 42.18 8.70 20.86
C MET A 1 41.66 8.44 22.26
N ASP A 2 42.59 8.34 23.19
CA ASP A 2 42.52 7.57 24.44
C ASP A 2 41.53 8.12 25.47
N GLN A 3 40.82 7.21 26.17
CA GLN A 3 40.34 7.45 27.53
C GLN A 3 40.64 6.23 28.41
N PHE A 4 41.11 6.56 29.61
CA PHE A 4 41.86 5.73 30.56
C PHE A 4 40.99 4.71 31.30
N ILE A 5 41.49 3.47 31.41
CA ILE A 5 41.08 2.51 32.46
C ILE A 5 42.02 2.70 33.66
N ASN A 6 41.44 2.87 34.84
CA ASN A 6 42.10 3.09 36.12
C ASN A 6 42.75 1.77 36.63
N PRO A 7 44.07 1.69 36.88
CA PRO A 7 44.77 0.41 37.05
C PRO A 7 44.79 -0.16 38.49
N ASN A 8 43.92 0.29 39.41
CA ASN A 8 43.90 -0.19 40.80
C ASN A 8 42.51 -0.73 41.21
N LYS A 9 41.98 -1.72 40.50
CA LYS A 9 40.93 -2.61 41.03
C LYS A 9 41.53 -3.98 41.26
N THR A 10 41.38 -4.50 42.47
CA THR A 10 41.89 -5.84 42.83
C THR A 10 40.94 -6.93 42.33
N PHE A 11 41.48 -8.12 42.03
CA PHE A 11 40.73 -9.26 41.46
C PHE A 11 39.44 -9.59 42.24
N ASN A 12 39.46 -9.42 43.56
CA ASN A 12 38.30 -9.65 44.43
C ASN A 12 37.17 -8.60 44.30
N GLU A 13 37.46 -7.39 43.78
CA GLU A 13 36.46 -6.33 43.56
C GLU A 13 35.73 -6.48 42.21
N ILE A 14 36.31 -7.23 41.27
CA ILE A 14 35.70 -7.54 39.97
C ILE A 14 34.73 -8.73 40.13
N ASP A 15 35.12 -9.75 40.89
CA ASP A 15 34.26 -10.89 41.21
C ASP A 15 32.99 -10.48 41.99
N GLN A 16 33.08 -9.47 42.87
CA GLN A 16 31.92 -8.95 43.60
C GLN A 16 30.95 -8.16 42.70
N GLU A 17 31.45 -7.40 41.72
CA GLU A 17 30.58 -6.70 40.75
C GLU A 17 29.90 -7.67 39.76
N GLU A 18 30.56 -8.78 39.42
CA GLU A 18 30.00 -9.83 38.55
C GLU A 18 28.90 -10.62 39.28
N GLN A 19 29.11 -10.90 40.57
CA GLN A 19 28.13 -11.61 41.42
C GLN A 19 26.90 -10.73 41.77
N ASP A 20 27.11 -9.42 41.96
CA ASP A 20 26.02 -8.45 42.17
C ASP A 20 25.20 -8.19 40.88
N ALA A 21 25.80 -8.35 39.69
CA ALA A 21 25.11 -8.26 38.40
C ALA A 21 24.27 -9.51 38.10
N GLU A 22 24.76 -10.70 38.47
CA GLU A 22 24.06 -11.97 38.32
C GLU A 22 22.88 -12.09 39.31
N ASP A 23 23.02 -11.58 40.54
CA ASP A 23 21.93 -11.51 41.53
C ASP A 23 20.84 -10.49 41.14
N ASN A 24 21.21 -9.37 40.49
CA ASN A 24 20.25 -8.39 39.93
C ASN A 24 19.46 -8.95 38.73
N SER A 25 20.12 -9.73 37.86
CA SER A 25 19.47 -10.41 36.74
C SER A 25 18.46 -11.47 37.22
N ASN A 26 18.84 -12.24 38.25
CA ASN A 26 17.98 -13.25 38.85
C ASN A 26 16.81 -12.64 39.65
N THR A 27 16.97 -11.46 40.27
CA THR A 27 15.85 -10.72 40.89
C THR A 27 14.91 -10.07 39.87
N LEU A 28 15.41 -9.61 38.72
CA LEU A 28 14.58 -9.13 37.60
C LEU A 28 13.78 -10.27 36.93
N LEU A 29 14.38 -11.45 36.77
CA LEU A 29 13.70 -12.66 36.28
C LEU A 29 12.65 -13.19 37.27
N ARG A 30 12.87 -13.05 38.59
CA ARG A 30 11.85 -13.35 39.62
C ARG A 30 10.69 -12.35 39.60
N ARG A 31 10.95 -11.05 39.46
CA ARG A 31 9.90 -10.03 39.28
C ARG A 31 9.08 -10.26 38.00
N ARG A 32 9.68 -10.74 36.91
CA ARG A 32 8.96 -11.13 35.67
C ARG A 32 7.97 -12.29 35.87
N ARG A 33 8.16 -13.16 36.87
CA ARG A 33 7.22 -14.26 37.17
C ARG A 33 6.06 -13.85 38.08
N GLU A 34 6.21 -12.79 38.87
CA GLU A 34 5.17 -12.30 39.81
C GLU A 34 4.19 -11.30 39.18
N ILE A 35 4.46 -10.76 37.99
CA ILE A 35 3.54 -9.83 37.27
C ILE A 35 2.43 -10.58 36.50
N LYS A 36 2.29 -11.91 36.66
CA LYS A 36 1.09 -12.63 36.23
C LYS A 36 0.06 -12.63 37.38
N LEU A 37 -1.12 -12.10 37.09
CA LEU A 37 -2.33 -11.99 37.93
C LEU A 37 -2.45 -10.72 38.78
N ASN A 38 -2.82 -9.60 38.15
CA ASN A 38 -3.98 -8.80 38.57
C ASN A 38 -4.12 -7.59 37.66
N VAL A 39 -4.99 -7.67 36.65
CA VAL A 39 -5.50 -6.46 35.96
C VAL A 39 -6.98 -6.65 35.67
N THR A 40 -7.81 -6.05 36.51
CA THR A 40 -9.17 -5.63 36.15
C THR A 40 -9.08 -4.19 35.66
N GLN A 41 -9.36 -3.95 34.37
CA GLN A 41 -9.62 -2.61 33.85
C GLN A 41 -10.94 -2.57 33.07
N PRO A 42 -11.70 -1.45 33.14
CA PRO A 42 -13.03 -1.37 32.55
C PRO A 42 -12.96 -1.07 31.05
N LYS A 43 -13.46 -2.01 30.23
CA LYS A 43 -13.65 -1.83 28.78
C LYS A 43 -14.74 -0.77 28.52
N LYS A 44 -14.43 0.27 27.73
CA LYS A 44 -15.43 1.21 27.21
C LYS A 44 -16.27 0.52 26.13
N LYS A 45 -17.56 0.30 26.39
CA LYS A 45 -18.50 -0.26 25.42
C LYS A 45 -18.87 0.78 24.36
N PHE A 46 -18.40 0.59 23.13
CA PHE A 46 -19.02 1.19 21.95
C PHE A 46 -20.25 0.36 21.56
N THR A 47 -21.41 1.00 21.51
CA THR A 47 -22.68 0.33 21.18
C THR A 47 -22.94 0.51 19.70
N ILE A 48 -22.71 -0.52 18.89
CA ILE A 48 -23.12 -0.56 17.48
C ILE A 48 -24.52 -1.17 17.43
N SER A 49 -25.51 -0.34 17.06
CA SER A 49 -26.89 -0.76 16.86
C SER A 49 -27.11 -1.21 15.41
N ASN A 50 -27.80 -2.35 15.27
CA ASN A 50 -28.24 -3.07 14.06
C ASN A 50 -27.41 -4.30 13.66
N LYS A 51 -27.74 -5.44 14.27
CA LYS A 51 -27.40 -6.78 13.78
C LYS A 51 -28.24 -7.10 12.54
N GLY A 52 -27.68 -6.92 11.34
CA GLY A 52 -28.24 -7.48 10.11
C GLY A 52 -28.18 -9.00 10.15
N LYS A 53 -29.34 -9.67 10.10
CA LYS A 53 -29.47 -11.13 10.05
C LYS A 53 -29.01 -11.62 8.67
N VAL A 54 -28.01 -12.51 8.63
CA VAL A 54 -27.53 -13.11 7.38
C VAL A 54 -28.33 -14.38 7.11
N GLU A 55 -29.23 -14.32 6.13
CA GLU A 55 -29.78 -15.49 5.46
C GLU A 55 -28.95 -15.77 4.20
N GLY A 56 -28.23 -16.89 4.20
CA GLY A 56 -27.45 -17.37 3.09
C GLY A 56 -27.03 -18.81 3.34
N HIS A 57 -27.67 -19.75 2.65
CA HIS A 57 -27.33 -21.18 2.65
C HIS A 57 -26.00 -21.38 1.92
N VAL A 58 -24.89 -21.40 2.67
CA VAL A 58 -23.58 -21.88 2.19
C VAL A 58 -22.95 -22.69 3.32
N ASP A 59 -23.60 -23.81 3.68
CA ASP A 59 -23.19 -24.63 4.82
C ASP A 59 -22.71 -26.03 4.41
N ALA A 60 -22.82 -26.44 3.14
CA ALA A 60 -22.63 -27.85 2.76
C ALA A 60 -21.16 -28.33 2.65
N ASP A 61 -20.20 -27.45 2.33
CA ASP A 61 -18.84 -27.89 1.94
C ASP A 61 -17.69 -27.36 2.82
N LEU A 62 -18.00 -26.77 3.97
CA LEU A 62 -16.95 -26.19 4.82
C LEU A 62 -16.64 -27.12 6.01
N PRO A 63 -15.36 -27.49 6.22
CA PRO A 63 -14.96 -28.37 7.32
C PRO A 63 -15.46 -27.87 8.66
N ASP A 64 -15.93 -28.78 9.52
CA ASP A 64 -16.40 -28.43 10.86
C ASP A 64 -15.24 -27.84 11.68
N PRO A 65 -15.37 -26.62 12.23
CA PRO A 65 -14.38 -26.03 13.15
C PRO A 65 -13.99 -26.94 14.32
N SER A 66 -14.84 -27.90 14.69
CA SER A 66 -14.52 -28.89 15.72
C SER A 66 -13.43 -29.90 15.32
N GLN A 67 -13.12 -30.01 14.02
CA GLN A 67 -12.10 -30.90 13.44
C GLN A 67 -10.74 -30.22 13.24
N LEU A 68 -10.56 -28.97 13.70
CA LEU A 68 -9.26 -28.31 13.67
C LEU A 68 -8.22 -29.13 14.45
N GLN A 69 -7.05 -29.31 13.84
CA GLN A 69 -5.95 -30.03 14.49
C GLN A 69 -5.61 -29.39 15.85
N PRO A 70 -5.25 -30.18 16.87
CA PRO A 70 -4.94 -29.65 18.20
C PRO A 70 -3.87 -28.55 18.18
N GLU A 71 -2.83 -28.71 17.35
CA GLU A 71 -1.74 -27.75 17.18
C GLU A 71 -2.24 -26.40 16.65
N TYR A 72 -3.13 -26.42 15.66
CA TYR A 72 -3.75 -25.22 15.11
C TYR A 72 -4.54 -24.45 16.19
N ARG A 73 -5.27 -25.17 17.04
CA ARG A 73 -6.05 -24.55 18.13
C ARG A 73 -5.18 -23.90 19.20
N VAL A 74 -4.02 -24.49 19.51
CA VAL A 74 -3.05 -23.91 20.46
C VAL A 74 -2.49 -22.61 19.87
N LYS A 75 -2.08 -22.64 18.60
CA LYS A 75 -1.55 -21.48 17.88
C LYS A 75 -2.55 -20.31 17.84
N GLU A 76 -3.80 -20.59 17.48
CA GLU A 76 -4.89 -19.61 17.48
C GLU A 76 -5.12 -18.97 18.86
N ARG A 77 -5.08 -19.77 19.93
CA ARG A 77 -5.24 -19.27 21.30
C ARG A 77 -4.10 -18.31 21.68
N ILE A 78 -2.86 -18.66 21.33
CA ILE A 78 -1.70 -17.81 21.63
C ILE A 78 -1.84 -16.46 20.90
N TYR A 79 -2.21 -16.47 19.62
CA TYR A 79 -2.39 -15.21 18.89
C TYR A 79 -3.52 -14.34 19.42
N VAL A 80 -4.65 -14.94 19.83
CA VAL A 80 -5.73 -14.17 20.47
C VAL A 80 -5.24 -13.52 21.77
N GLN A 81 -4.49 -14.25 22.60
CA GLN A 81 -3.92 -13.69 23.84
C GLN A 81 -2.90 -12.58 23.59
N LEU A 82 -2.06 -12.72 22.56
CA LEU A 82 -1.10 -11.68 22.17
C LEU A 82 -1.82 -10.42 21.65
N ALA A 83 -2.93 -10.58 20.94
CA ALA A 83 -3.68 -9.45 20.42
C ALA A 83 -4.42 -8.64 21.50
N GLU A 84 -4.57 -9.16 22.72
CA GLU A 84 -5.12 -8.39 23.86
C GLU A 84 -4.08 -7.48 24.54
N LEU A 85 -2.80 -7.62 24.18
CA LEU A 85 -1.70 -6.85 24.76
C LEU A 85 -1.47 -5.54 24.01
N THR A 86 -1.04 -4.52 24.73
CA THR A 86 -0.67 -3.23 24.14
C THR A 86 0.67 -3.30 23.39
N HIS A 87 0.92 -2.36 22.48
CA HIS A 87 2.17 -2.32 21.72
C HIS A 87 3.42 -2.21 22.62
N GLU A 88 3.32 -1.50 23.74
CA GLU A 88 4.41 -1.37 24.72
C GLU A 88 4.72 -2.69 25.44
N GLU A 89 3.70 -3.53 25.65
CA GLU A 89 3.85 -4.86 26.25
C GLU A 89 4.34 -5.91 25.24
N LEU A 90 3.97 -5.76 23.96
CA LEU A 90 4.39 -6.67 22.89
C LEU A 90 5.84 -6.46 22.46
N LYS A 91 6.31 -5.20 22.43
CA LYS A 91 7.67 -4.87 22.00
C LYS A 91 8.77 -5.69 22.69
N PRO A 92 8.81 -5.85 24.03
CA PRO A 92 9.85 -6.65 24.70
C PRO A 92 9.69 -8.16 24.54
N LEU A 93 8.59 -8.65 23.94
CA LEU A 93 8.37 -10.07 23.69
C LEU A 93 8.92 -10.54 22.33
N GLY A 94 9.19 -9.61 21.41
CA GLY A 94 9.80 -9.90 20.12
C GLY A 94 11.30 -9.60 20.11
N HIS A 95 12.01 -10.06 19.07
CA HIS A 95 13.44 -9.78 18.92
C HIS A 95 13.72 -8.27 18.86
N GLU A 96 14.75 -7.85 19.60
CA GLU A 96 15.18 -6.46 19.66
C GLU A 96 16.02 -6.06 18.44
N PHE A 97 15.99 -4.78 18.07
CA PHE A 97 16.64 -4.28 16.87
C PHE A 97 18.16 -4.52 16.89
N ASP A 98 18.79 -4.15 18.00
CA ASP A 98 20.25 -4.21 18.18
C ASP A 98 20.77 -5.66 18.23
N GLU A 99 19.90 -6.61 18.56
CA GLU A 99 20.22 -8.03 18.59
C GLU A 99 20.01 -8.70 17.22
N SER A 100 18.96 -8.30 16.50
CA SER A 100 18.63 -8.82 15.17
C SER A 100 19.57 -8.32 14.07
N LEU A 101 19.97 -7.04 14.12
CA LEU A 101 20.78 -6.40 13.07
C LEU A 101 22.21 -6.14 13.54
N LEU A 102 23.11 -7.09 13.26
CA LEU A 102 24.51 -7.03 13.71
C LEU A 102 25.34 -5.99 12.94
N ALA A 103 25.09 -5.84 11.64
CA ALA A 103 25.79 -4.87 10.82
C ALA A 103 24.91 -4.36 9.69
N CYS A 104 25.02 -3.06 9.41
CA CYS A 104 24.25 -2.39 8.38
C CYS A 104 25.16 -1.47 7.58
N SER A 105 25.10 -1.52 6.24
CA SER A 105 25.78 -0.56 5.37
C SER A 105 24.83 -0.06 4.30
N PHE A 106 24.62 1.25 4.23
CA PHE A 106 23.90 1.91 3.15
C PHE A 106 24.87 2.82 2.41
N ARG A 107 25.15 2.50 1.13
CA ARG A 107 26.13 3.23 0.31
C ARG A 107 27.53 3.32 0.94
N GLY A 108 27.93 2.31 1.72
CA GLY A 108 29.22 2.25 2.41
C GLY A 108 29.27 2.97 3.76
N VAL A 109 28.16 3.58 4.20
CA VAL A 109 28.06 4.23 5.53
C VAL A 109 27.28 3.32 6.46
N ASP A 110 27.75 3.21 7.70
CA ASP A 110 27.06 2.44 8.74
C ASP A 110 25.65 2.99 9.00
N CYS A 111 24.63 2.16 8.72
CA CYS A 111 23.23 2.52 8.88
C CYS A 111 22.60 2.10 10.21
N LEU A 112 23.37 1.54 11.15
CA LEU A 112 22.92 1.38 12.54
C LEU A 112 22.69 2.73 13.21
N ASN A 113 23.53 3.72 12.88
CA ASN A 113 23.41 5.09 13.39
C ASN A 113 22.23 5.88 12.78
N PHE A 114 21.48 5.29 11.85
CA PHE A 114 20.39 5.96 11.14
C PHE A 114 19.06 5.81 11.88
N THR A 115 19.05 5.95 13.21
CA THR A 115 17.89 5.69 14.07
C THR A 115 16.61 6.41 13.60
N ALA A 116 16.74 7.64 13.07
CA ALA A 116 15.61 8.41 12.53
C ALA A 116 15.02 7.88 11.21
N PHE A 117 15.67 6.92 10.55
CA PHE A 117 15.21 6.26 9.32
C PHE A 117 14.66 4.86 9.57
N TRP A 118 14.78 4.36 10.80
CA TRP A 118 14.24 3.07 11.21
C TRP A 118 12.94 3.28 11.98
N HIS A 119 11.91 2.53 11.60
CA HIS A 119 10.64 2.48 12.32
C HIS A 119 10.28 1.04 12.62
N SER A 120 9.66 0.80 13.77
CA SER A 120 9.18 -0.52 14.15
C SER A 120 7.65 -0.57 14.17
N PHE A 121 7.10 -1.73 13.86
CA PHE A 121 5.70 -2.06 14.12
C PHE A 121 5.58 -3.53 14.52
N TRP A 122 4.48 -3.89 15.19
CA TRP A 122 4.21 -5.27 15.56
C TRP A 122 3.39 -5.97 14.48
N HIS A 123 3.84 -7.15 14.04
CA HIS A 123 3.09 -8.03 13.16
C HIS A 123 2.62 -9.26 13.93
N TYR A 124 1.31 -9.54 13.92
CA TYR A 124 0.69 -10.62 14.70
C TYR A 124 1.37 -11.99 14.55
N LYS A 125 1.92 -12.28 13.37
CA LYS A 125 2.62 -13.55 13.07
C LYS A 125 4.14 -13.51 13.31
N TYR A 126 4.77 -12.35 13.12
CA TYR A 126 6.25 -12.24 13.02
C TYR A 126 6.87 -11.41 14.16
N GLY A 127 6.06 -10.85 15.05
CA GLY A 127 6.52 -10.01 16.15
C GLY A 127 7.04 -8.66 15.67
N ASN A 128 8.16 -8.21 16.24
CA ASN A 128 8.78 -6.94 15.91
C ASN A 128 9.28 -6.91 14.46
N CYS A 129 8.73 -6.00 13.66
CA CYS A 129 9.17 -5.74 12.30
C CYS A 129 9.83 -4.36 12.21
N TYR A 130 10.94 -4.28 11.47
CA TYR A 130 11.72 -3.04 11.31
C TYR A 130 11.70 -2.58 9.84
N VAL A 131 11.39 -1.31 9.64
CA VAL A 131 11.24 -0.67 8.33
C VAL A 131 12.30 0.40 8.16
N PHE A 132 13.15 0.24 7.15
CA PHE A 132 14.15 1.23 6.77
C PHE A 132 13.60 2.23 5.76
N ASN A 133 13.91 3.52 5.96
CA ASN A 133 13.71 4.60 5.00
C ASN A 133 12.26 4.81 4.56
N SER A 134 11.29 4.69 5.47
CA SER A 134 9.82 4.73 5.20
C SER A 134 9.30 6.01 4.53
N GLY A 135 10.05 7.12 4.61
CA GLY A 135 9.65 8.43 4.08
C GLY A 135 8.50 9.10 4.83
N ARG A 136 8.19 8.67 6.06
CA ARG A 136 7.11 9.24 6.89
C ARG A 136 7.52 10.54 7.60
N ASP A 137 8.61 10.49 8.37
CA ASP A 137 9.04 11.61 9.24
C ASP A 137 10.27 12.36 8.70
N ARG A 138 10.96 11.78 7.71
CA ARG A 138 12.23 12.28 7.17
C ARG A 138 12.26 12.20 5.64
N PRO A 139 13.08 13.05 4.98
CA PRO A 139 13.28 12.96 3.55
C PRO A 139 13.92 11.61 3.17
N VAL A 140 13.39 10.99 2.13
CA VAL A 140 13.79 9.64 1.68
C VAL A 140 15.25 9.63 1.21
N LEU A 141 16.01 8.65 1.70
CA LEU A 141 17.36 8.35 1.24
C LEU A 141 17.34 7.82 -0.19
N ARG A 142 18.23 8.34 -1.03
CA ARG A 142 18.32 7.98 -2.47
C ARG A 142 19.61 7.21 -2.76
N SER A 143 19.52 6.26 -3.69
CA SER A 143 20.68 5.63 -4.29
C SER A 143 21.06 6.37 -5.58
N THR A 144 22.37 6.63 -5.76
CA THR A 144 22.90 7.42 -6.89
C THR A 144 23.54 6.54 -7.97
N LYS A 145 23.77 5.27 -7.67
CA LYS A 145 24.49 4.30 -8.52
C LYS A 145 23.82 2.94 -8.36
N ALA A 146 23.76 2.17 -9.45
CA ALA A 146 23.27 0.79 -9.40
C ALA A 146 24.30 -0.14 -8.75
N GLY A 147 23.82 -1.30 -8.30
CA GLY A 147 24.64 -2.40 -7.80
C GLY A 147 24.78 -2.48 -6.28
N PRO A 148 25.30 -3.62 -5.76
CA PRO A 148 25.22 -3.97 -4.34
C PRO A 148 25.91 -2.98 -3.39
N LEU A 149 27.02 -2.36 -3.81
CA LEU A 149 27.78 -1.40 -3.00
C LEU A 149 27.04 -0.09 -2.73
N HIS A 150 26.01 0.20 -3.52
CA HIS A 150 25.21 1.43 -3.44
C HIS A 150 23.77 1.16 -2.98
N GLY A 151 23.50 -0.07 -2.56
CA GLY A 151 22.26 -0.48 -1.91
C GLY A 151 22.37 -0.48 -0.38
N ILE A 152 21.47 -1.22 0.25
CA ILE A 152 21.54 -1.59 1.66
C ILE A 152 22.10 -3.02 1.78
N GLU A 153 23.09 -3.20 2.64
CA GLU A 153 23.64 -4.48 3.04
C GLU A 153 23.40 -4.67 4.53
N MET A 154 22.83 -5.81 4.91
CA MET A 154 22.51 -6.15 6.30
C MET A 154 23.09 -7.52 6.63
N GLN A 155 23.64 -7.65 7.84
CA GLN A 155 23.99 -8.92 8.46
C GLN A 155 23.05 -9.12 9.63
N LEU A 156 22.26 -10.18 9.56
CA LEU A 156 21.15 -10.45 10.47
C LEU A 156 21.46 -11.69 11.31
N TYR A 157 21.06 -11.65 12.57
CA TYR A 157 21.16 -12.76 13.52
C TYR A 157 19.77 -13.31 13.82
N VAL A 158 19.58 -14.61 13.62
CA VAL A 158 18.27 -15.26 13.62
C VAL A 158 17.83 -15.66 15.03
N LYS A 159 18.77 -16.10 15.90
CA LYS A 159 18.49 -16.57 17.27
C LYS A 159 17.47 -17.70 17.31
N GLN A 160 17.74 -18.80 16.62
CA GLN A 160 16.82 -19.94 16.57
C GLN A 160 16.58 -20.55 17.96
N GLU A 161 17.49 -20.40 18.92
CA GLU A 161 17.30 -20.84 20.30
C GLU A 161 16.15 -20.13 21.04
N GLU A 162 15.74 -18.94 20.59
CA GLU A 162 14.62 -18.17 21.15
C GLU A 162 13.28 -18.48 20.44
N TYR A 163 13.27 -19.39 19.46
CA TYR A 163 12.07 -19.70 18.70
C TYR A 163 11.02 -20.42 19.54
N VAL A 164 9.76 -20.10 19.26
CA VAL A 164 8.63 -20.80 19.86
C VAL A 164 8.22 -21.95 18.94
N ASP A 165 8.60 -23.18 19.32
CA ASP A 165 8.42 -24.43 18.55
C ASP A 165 7.03 -24.59 17.89
N GLN A 166 5.97 -24.19 18.60
CA GLN A 166 4.58 -24.37 18.16
C GLN A 166 4.10 -23.28 17.17
N LEU A 167 4.84 -22.17 17.05
CA LEU A 167 4.48 -21.01 16.23
C LEU A 167 5.35 -20.89 14.99
N SER A 168 6.65 -21.15 15.11
CA SER A 168 7.69 -20.91 14.11
C SER A 168 8.27 -22.23 13.59
N GLN A 169 7.96 -22.57 12.34
CA GLN A 169 8.45 -23.78 11.67
C GLN A 169 9.59 -23.50 10.66
N GLU A 170 9.78 -22.22 10.31
CA GLU A 170 10.77 -21.78 9.34
C GLU A 170 11.80 -20.88 10.04
N ALA A 171 13.09 -21.12 9.78
CA ALA A 171 14.19 -20.30 10.27
C ALA A 171 14.61 -19.25 9.24
N GLY A 172 14.77 -18.01 9.70
CA GLY A 172 15.25 -16.89 8.89
C GLY A 172 14.40 -15.64 9.02
N TYR A 173 14.51 -14.76 8.03
CA TYR A 173 13.82 -13.46 8.02
C TYR A 173 12.85 -13.34 6.84
N ARG A 174 11.76 -12.59 7.04
CA ARG A 174 10.82 -12.18 5.99
C ARG A 174 11.09 -10.74 5.60
N ILE A 175 11.38 -10.49 4.33
CA ILE A 175 11.72 -9.16 3.81
C ILE A 175 10.65 -8.70 2.84
N VAL A 176 10.13 -7.50 3.04
CA VAL A 176 9.18 -6.83 2.15
C VAL A 176 9.85 -5.59 1.56
N ILE A 177 9.68 -5.41 0.26
CA ILE A 177 10.14 -4.21 -0.46
C ILE A 177 8.89 -3.47 -0.94
N SER A 178 8.47 -2.46 -0.19
CA SER A 178 7.25 -1.70 -0.46
C SER A 178 7.52 -0.24 -0.85
N PRO A 179 6.55 0.44 -1.49
CA PRO A 179 6.59 1.88 -1.71
C PRO A 179 6.61 2.68 -0.41
N GLN A 180 7.10 3.92 -0.52
CA GLN A 180 7.30 4.76 0.65
C GLN A 180 6.00 5.28 1.26
N GLY A 181 5.82 5.00 2.54
CA GLY A 181 4.65 5.35 3.34
C GLY A 181 3.49 4.35 3.24
N GLU A 182 3.58 3.31 2.41
CA GLU A 182 2.58 2.23 2.40
C GLU A 182 2.83 1.22 3.53
N MET A 183 1.75 0.59 4.02
CA MET A 183 1.86 -0.47 5.03
C MET A 183 2.46 -1.72 4.39
N PRO A 184 3.60 -2.25 4.87
CA PRO A 184 4.11 -3.53 4.40
C PRO A 184 3.27 -4.69 4.95
N PHE A 185 3.04 -5.72 4.13
CA PHE A 185 2.31 -6.94 4.47
C PHE A 185 3.24 -8.18 4.37
N PRO A 186 4.07 -8.49 5.40
CA PRO A 186 5.09 -9.54 5.31
C PRO A 186 4.56 -10.96 5.11
N PHE A 187 3.32 -11.22 5.53
CA PHE A 187 2.73 -12.54 5.34
C PHE A 187 2.34 -12.78 3.88
N GLU A 188 1.81 -11.75 3.21
CA GLU A 188 1.29 -11.85 1.85
C GLU A 188 2.32 -11.51 0.76
N GLU A 189 3.20 -10.51 1.00
CA GLU A 189 4.13 -9.98 -0.02
C GLU A 189 5.61 -10.29 0.26
N GLY A 190 5.93 -10.86 1.43
CA GLY A 190 7.31 -11.05 1.86
C GLY A 190 8.09 -12.12 1.07
N ILE A 191 9.41 -11.94 1.02
CA ILE A 191 10.40 -12.90 0.52
C ILE A 191 11.09 -13.53 1.74
N SER A 192 11.17 -14.86 1.79
CA SER A 192 11.89 -15.56 2.86
C SER A 192 13.38 -15.61 2.56
N VAL A 193 14.21 -15.28 3.56
CA VAL A 193 15.67 -15.37 3.49
C VAL A 193 16.16 -16.35 4.54
N ALA A 194 16.87 -17.38 4.09
CA ALA A 194 17.37 -18.45 4.94
C ALA A 194 18.73 -18.14 5.58
N PRO A 195 19.01 -18.68 6.79
CA PRO A 195 20.33 -18.66 7.38
C PRO A 195 21.41 -19.35 6.52
N GLY A 196 22.67 -19.01 6.77
CA GLY A 196 23.83 -19.63 6.13
C GLY A 196 24.06 -19.20 4.68
N GLN A 197 23.37 -18.14 4.24
CA GLN A 197 23.43 -17.64 2.87
C GLN A 197 23.54 -16.11 2.84
N SER A 198 24.21 -15.63 1.79
CA SER A 198 24.20 -14.24 1.36
C SER A 198 23.22 -14.11 0.20
N MET A 199 22.06 -13.51 0.45
CA MET A 199 21.04 -13.25 -0.55
C MET A 199 21.21 -11.86 -1.16
N SER A 200 21.25 -11.80 -2.49
CA SER A 200 21.33 -10.57 -3.28
C SER A 200 20.00 -10.36 -4.00
N ILE A 201 19.29 -9.29 -3.63
CA ILE A 201 17.98 -8.92 -4.16
C ILE A 201 18.16 -7.67 -5.02
N GLY A 202 18.08 -7.85 -6.33
CA GLY A 202 18.01 -6.78 -7.30
C GLY A 202 16.59 -6.22 -7.38
N ILE A 203 16.44 -4.89 -7.37
CA ILE A 203 15.14 -4.22 -7.49
C ILE A 203 15.07 -3.37 -8.75
N ARG A 204 13.89 -3.34 -9.37
CA ARG A 204 13.54 -2.42 -10.47
C ARG A 204 12.25 -1.70 -10.13
N LYS A 205 12.28 -0.37 -10.16
CA LYS A 205 11.08 0.44 -9.91
C LYS A 205 10.16 0.41 -11.14
N VAL A 206 8.88 0.19 -10.91
CA VAL A 206 7.83 0.27 -11.92
C VAL A 206 6.76 1.24 -11.44
N VAL A 207 6.37 2.17 -12.29
CA VAL A 207 5.33 3.16 -12.03
C VAL A 207 4.20 2.89 -13.02
N ILE A 208 2.98 2.73 -12.50
CA ILE A 208 1.77 2.58 -13.30
C ILE A 208 0.92 3.84 -13.11
N LYS A 209 0.65 4.53 -14.21
CA LYS A 209 -0.26 5.66 -14.30
C LYS A 209 -1.51 5.24 -15.07
N ARG A 210 -2.63 5.16 -14.38
CA ARG A 210 -3.92 4.73 -14.95
C ARG A 210 -4.78 5.95 -15.29
N ALA A 211 -5.49 5.87 -16.40
CA ALA A 211 -6.48 6.87 -16.76
C ALA A 211 -7.85 6.49 -16.19
N ASP A 212 -8.57 7.47 -15.64
CA ASP A 212 -10.01 7.35 -15.34
C ASP A 212 -10.80 8.23 -16.31
N PRO A 213 -10.92 7.83 -17.60
CA PRO A 213 -11.53 8.67 -18.63
C PRO A 213 -12.99 8.99 -18.35
N PHE A 214 -13.70 8.07 -17.70
CA PHE A 214 -15.12 8.22 -17.37
C PHE A 214 -15.36 8.90 -16.02
N LYS A 215 -14.30 9.24 -15.28
CA LYS A 215 -14.37 9.81 -13.91
C LYS A 215 -15.32 9.03 -13.00
N ASN A 216 -15.37 7.71 -13.18
CA ASN A 216 -16.29 6.83 -12.48
C ASN A 216 -15.65 6.20 -11.23
N GLY A 217 -14.43 6.61 -10.88
CA GLY A 217 -13.69 6.06 -9.75
C GLY A 217 -13.08 4.69 -10.04
N SER A 218 -12.85 4.36 -11.32
CA SER A 218 -12.15 3.13 -11.75
C SER A 218 -10.76 3.01 -11.13
N CYS A 219 -10.07 4.14 -11.02
CA CYS A 219 -8.88 4.30 -10.21
C CYS A 219 -9.00 5.54 -9.32
N GLY A 220 -8.31 5.52 -8.19
CA GLY A 220 -8.22 6.68 -7.31
C GLY A 220 -7.64 6.31 -5.96
N ALA A 221 -7.07 7.30 -5.27
CA ALA A 221 -6.93 7.18 -3.82
C ALA A 221 -8.35 7.16 -3.26
N SER A 222 -8.67 6.22 -2.36
CA SER A 222 -9.98 6.22 -1.74
C SER A 222 -10.22 7.59 -1.11
N ARG A 223 -11.09 8.38 -1.75
CA ARG A 223 -11.47 9.70 -1.24
C ARG A 223 -12.30 9.54 0.03
N GLU A 224 -12.94 8.40 0.27
CA GLU A 224 -13.81 8.19 1.43
C GLU A 224 -14.01 6.69 1.74
N LEU A 225 -13.04 6.02 2.37
CA LEU A 225 -13.42 4.88 3.22
C LEU A 225 -13.94 5.47 4.51
N ARG A 226 -15.24 5.36 4.75
CA ARG A 226 -15.84 5.54 6.06
C ARG A 226 -16.42 4.20 6.52
N PRO A 227 -16.00 3.68 7.69
CA PRO A 227 -15.05 4.30 8.62
C PRO A 227 -13.61 3.89 8.32
N GLY A 228 -12.83 4.81 7.72
CA GLY A 228 -11.37 4.78 7.67
C GLY A 228 -10.72 3.64 6.89
N ASN A 229 -9.45 3.85 6.54
CA ASN A 229 -8.51 2.76 6.32
C ASN A 229 -7.87 2.49 7.69
N LEU A 230 -8.06 1.29 8.23
CA LEU A 230 -7.62 0.89 9.57
C LEU A 230 -6.10 1.05 9.75
N TYR A 231 -5.33 0.78 8.70
CA TYR A 231 -3.87 0.93 8.73
C TYR A 231 -3.44 2.39 8.64
N ARG A 232 -4.28 3.27 8.08
CA ARG A 232 -4.03 4.71 8.09
C ARG A 232 -4.20 5.30 9.48
N SER A 233 -5.22 4.87 10.22
CA SER A 233 -5.44 5.36 11.59
C SER A 233 -4.43 4.75 12.57
N ALA A 234 -4.13 3.45 12.48
CA ALA A 234 -3.16 2.78 13.34
C ALA A 234 -1.70 3.18 13.05
N TYR A 235 -1.31 3.27 11.79
CA TYR A 235 0.09 3.43 11.37
C TYR A 235 0.36 4.63 10.48
N ASN A 236 -0.60 5.55 10.27
CA ASN A 236 -0.48 6.66 9.31
C ASN A 236 0.00 6.22 7.91
N ALA A 237 -0.40 5.01 7.51
CA ALA A 237 -0.05 4.47 6.20
C ALA A 237 -0.79 5.22 5.09
N LYS A 238 -0.11 5.40 3.96
CA LYS A 238 -0.72 5.81 2.69
C LYS A 238 -1.69 4.76 2.20
N TYR A 239 -2.59 5.20 1.33
CA TYR A 239 -3.54 4.32 0.69
C TYR A 239 -2.82 3.28 -0.18
N SER A 240 -3.05 2.00 0.12
CA SER A 240 -2.82 0.89 -0.81
C SER A 240 -4.13 0.11 -0.98
N ALA A 241 -4.31 -0.52 -2.15
CA ALA A 241 -5.49 -1.33 -2.41
C ALA A 241 -5.61 -2.50 -1.41
N MET A 242 -4.47 -3.07 -0.99
CA MET A 242 -4.39 -4.13 0.01
C MET A 242 -4.86 -3.66 1.38
N ALA A 243 -4.31 -2.55 1.89
CA ALA A 243 -4.72 -2.00 3.18
C ALA A 243 -6.23 -1.65 3.21
N CYS A 244 -6.77 -1.17 2.09
CA CYS A 244 -8.20 -0.92 1.95
C CYS A 244 -9.03 -2.19 2.07
N ARG A 245 -8.68 -3.24 1.31
CA ARG A 245 -9.45 -4.49 1.27
C ARG A 245 -9.42 -5.21 2.62
N GLU A 246 -8.26 -5.24 3.28
CA GLU A 246 -8.13 -5.77 4.64
C GLU A 246 -8.93 -4.93 5.65
N SER A 247 -8.94 -3.60 5.53
CA SER A 247 -9.81 -2.74 6.36
C SER A 247 -11.30 -2.99 6.11
N CYS A 248 -11.70 -3.24 4.85
CA CYS A 248 -13.07 -3.56 4.49
C CYS A 248 -13.51 -4.91 5.10
N LEU A 249 -12.63 -5.90 5.08
CA LEU A 249 -12.88 -7.20 5.73
C LEU A 249 -13.01 -7.04 7.25
N ALA A 250 -12.07 -6.35 7.89
CA ALA A 250 -12.11 -6.01 9.32
C ALA A 250 -13.44 -5.33 9.71
N TYR A 251 -13.87 -4.33 8.95
CA TYR A 251 -15.13 -3.63 9.21
C TYR A 251 -16.36 -4.54 9.08
N ASN A 252 -16.38 -5.43 8.07
CA ASN A 252 -17.47 -6.39 7.92
C ASN A 252 -17.49 -7.44 9.05
N GLN A 253 -16.34 -7.81 9.61
CA GLN A 253 -16.26 -8.68 10.79
C GLN A 253 -16.87 -8.00 12.01
N LEU A 254 -16.50 -6.75 12.27
CA LEU A 254 -17.08 -5.95 13.36
C LEU A 254 -18.60 -5.79 13.19
N PHE A 255 -19.05 -5.46 11.99
CA PHE A 255 -20.48 -5.20 11.74
C PHE A 255 -21.35 -6.45 11.83
N ARG A 256 -20.89 -7.60 11.32
CA ARG A 256 -21.70 -8.82 11.24
C ARG A 256 -21.44 -9.82 12.37
N CYS A 257 -20.19 -9.98 12.78
CA CYS A 257 -19.80 -10.93 13.83
C CYS A 257 -19.60 -10.25 15.20
N GLY A 258 -19.41 -8.93 15.25
CA GLY A 258 -19.29 -8.17 16.50
C GLY A 258 -17.91 -8.20 17.14
N CYS A 259 -16.90 -8.74 16.46
CA CYS A 259 -15.51 -8.84 16.91
C CYS A 259 -14.56 -8.76 15.71
N LEU A 260 -13.26 -8.61 15.98
CA LEU A 260 -12.21 -8.51 14.97
C LEU A 260 -11.19 -9.65 15.11
N GLU A 261 -10.73 -10.23 14.00
CA GLU A 261 -9.63 -11.21 14.06
C GLU A 261 -8.33 -10.57 14.59
N TYR A 262 -7.53 -11.35 15.33
CA TYR A 262 -6.26 -10.93 15.97
C TYR A 262 -5.21 -10.35 15.01
N ARG A 263 -5.37 -10.58 13.70
CA ARG A 263 -4.41 -10.13 12.67
C ARG A 263 -4.53 -8.65 12.31
N PHE A 264 -5.67 -8.04 12.60
CA PHE A 264 -5.90 -6.63 12.33
C PHE A 264 -5.44 -5.79 13.51
N PRO A 265 -4.93 -4.56 13.29
CA PRO A 265 -4.52 -3.69 14.39
C PRO A 265 -5.74 -3.29 15.24
N GLU A 266 -5.58 -3.36 16.56
CA GLU A 266 -6.64 -3.08 17.52
C GLU A 266 -6.80 -1.56 17.74
N GLU A 267 -7.99 -1.02 17.43
CA GLU A 267 -8.37 0.36 17.79
C GLU A 267 -9.45 0.36 18.89
N GLY A 268 -9.22 -0.41 19.95
CA GLY A 268 -10.16 -0.56 21.07
C GLY A 268 -11.39 -1.43 20.73
N PHE A 269 -11.20 -2.38 19.80
CA PHE A 269 -12.23 -3.35 19.42
C PHE A 269 -11.96 -4.72 20.05
N GLU A 270 -13.01 -5.47 20.35
CA GLU A 270 -12.87 -6.80 20.95
C GLU A 270 -12.33 -7.82 19.94
N VAL A 271 -11.25 -8.51 20.32
CA VAL A 271 -10.66 -9.62 19.56
C VAL A 271 -11.61 -10.82 19.57
N CYS A 272 -11.80 -11.46 18.43
CA CYS A 272 -12.66 -12.63 18.30
C CYS A 272 -12.11 -13.84 19.08
N ASP A 273 -12.99 -14.48 19.84
CA ASP A 273 -12.69 -15.74 20.52
C ASP A 273 -12.68 -16.92 19.52
N SER A 274 -11.51 -17.53 19.34
CA SER A 274 -11.29 -18.69 18.47
C SER A 274 -11.91 -19.99 18.98
N THR A 275 -12.40 -20.03 20.22
CA THR A 275 -13.09 -21.20 20.79
C THR A 275 -14.59 -21.21 20.55
N ASN A 276 -15.18 -20.06 20.25
CA ASN A 276 -16.61 -19.92 20.07
C ASN A 276 -17.04 -20.36 18.66
N LYS A 277 -17.69 -21.52 18.57
CA LYS A 277 -18.17 -22.09 17.29
C LYS A 277 -19.04 -21.14 16.48
N THR A 278 -19.88 -20.34 17.12
CA THR A 278 -20.78 -19.40 16.43
C THR A 278 -19.99 -18.26 15.77
N ILE A 279 -18.99 -17.72 16.47
CA ILE A 279 -18.10 -16.67 15.95
C ILE A 279 -17.25 -17.24 14.81
N VAL A 280 -16.62 -18.40 15.00
CA VAL A 280 -15.80 -19.03 13.96
C VAL A 280 -16.60 -19.31 12.70
N ASN A 281 -17.83 -19.82 12.83
CA ASN A 281 -18.72 -20.01 11.67
C ASN A 281 -19.10 -18.68 11.00
N CYS A 282 -19.28 -17.60 11.77
CA CYS A 282 -19.54 -16.27 11.22
C CYS A 282 -18.35 -15.74 10.41
N LEU A 283 -17.14 -15.79 10.99
CA LEU A 283 -15.90 -15.38 10.33
C LEU A 283 -15.64 -16.18 9.05
N ARG A 284 -15.84 -17.51 9.10
CA ARG A 284 -15.71 -18.40 7.94
C ARG A 284 -16.68 -18.04 6.82
N ARG A 285 -17.96 -17.82 7.12
CA ARG A 285 -18.96 -17.38 6.13
C ARG A 285 -18.59 -16.02 5.53
N LEU A 286 -18.14 -15.07 6.34
CA LEU A 286 -17.65 -13.79 5.86
C LEU A 286 -16.43 -13.95 4.94
N HIS A 287 -15.50 -14.83 5.28
CA HIS A 287 -14.31 -15.08 4.47
C HIS A 287 -14.68 -15.65 3.09
N VAL A 288 -15.61 -16.60 3.03
CA VAL A 288 -16.15 -17.11 1.75
C VAL A 288 -16.82 -16.00 0.94
N GLN A 289 -17.59 -15.13 1.59
CA GLN A 289 -18.19 -13.97 0.90
C GLN A 289 -17.14 -12.97 0.44
N TYR A 290 -16.04 -12.78 1.18
CA TYR A 290 -14.93 -11.93 0.78
C TYR A 290 -14.23 -12.49 -0.47
N GLN A 291 -13.92 -13.78 -0.47
CA GLN A 291 -13.31 -14.48 -1.62
C GLN A 291 -14.20 -14.41 -2.87
N ASN A 292 -15.51 -14.60 -2.71
CA ASN A 292 -16.48 -14.52 -3.80
C ASN A 292 -16.91 -13.08 -4.15
N ASN A 293 -16.23 -12.07 -3.61
CA ASN A 293 -16.55 -10.65 -3.78
C ASN A 293 -18.00 -10.25 -3.37
N GLY A 294 -18.69 -11.07 -2.59
CA GLY A 294 -20.04 -10.80 -2.07
C GLY A 294 -20.09 -9.66 -1.05
N LEU A 295 -18.95 -9.25 -0.49
CA LEU A 295 -18.83 -8.07 0.38
C LEU A 295 -18.64 -6.76 -0.39
N ASN A 296 -18.49 -6.81 -1.73
CA ASN A 296 -18.20 -5.65 -2.59
C ASN A 296 -16.92 -4.86 -2.20
N CYS A 297 -16.01 -5.44 -1.43
CA CYS A 297 -14.76 -4.79 -1.03
C CYS A 297 -13.90 -4.41 -2.25
N SER A 298 -13.91 -5.20 -3.33
CA SER A 298 -13.17 -4.88 -4.55
C SER A 298 -13.66 -3.61 -5.23
N LYS A 299 -14.98 -3.32 -5.15
CA LYS A 299 -15.57 -2.10 -5.70
C LYS A 299 -15.38 -0.91 -4.77
N ALA A 300 -15.44 -1.13 -3.45
CA ALA A 300 -15.21 -0.09 -2.45
C ALA A 300 -13.72 0.32 -2.35
N CYS A 301 -12.81 -0.55 -2.76
CA CYS A 301 -11.37 -0.37 -2.75
C CYS A 301 -10.79 -0.30 -4.17
N PRO A 302 -10.92 0.85 -4.85
CA PRO A 302 -10.34 1.02 -6.19
C PRO A 302 -8.81 0.98 -6.11
N ILE A 303 -8.17 0.56 -7.18
CA ILE A 303 -6.72 0.65 -7.30
C ILE A 303 -6.28 2.11 -7.45
N SER A 304 -5.05 2.45 -7.03
CA SER A 304 -4.54 3.81 -7.19
C SER A 304 -4.33 4.13 -8.68
N CYS A 305 -4.63 5.37 -9.09
CA CYS A 305 -4.27 5.84 -10.43
C CYS A 305 -2.76 5.97 -10.58
N ASN A 306 -2.05 6.33 -9.51
CA ASN A 306 -0.60 6.36 -9.47
C ASN A 306 -0.14 5.28 -8.52
N GLU A 307 0.37 4.20 -9.07
CA GLU A 307 0.87 3.05 -8.30
C GLU A 307 2.36 2.88 -8.56
N GLU A 308 3.11 2.63 -7.50
CA GLU A 308 4.51 2.26 -7.58
C GLU A 308 4.67 0.83 -7.06
N HIS A 309 5.48 0.01 -7.74
CA HIS A 309 5.86 -1.30 -7.23
C HIS A 309 7.31 -1.63 -7.59
N TYR A 310 7.92 -2.55 -6.86
CA TYR A 310 9.28 -3.01 -7.10
C TYR A 310 9.27 -4.44 -7.60
N LYS A 311 9.76 -4.65 -8.82
CA LYS A 311 10.06 -5.99 -9.31
C LYS A 311 11.38 -6.43 -8.69
N THR A 312 11.41 -7.64 -8.16
CA THR A 312 12.59 -8.20 -7.47
C THR A 312 13.16 -9.38 -8.25
N SER A 313 14.48 -9.42 -8.41
CA SER A 313 15.21 -10.62 -8.78
C SER A 313 16.11 -11.04 -7.61
N SER A 314 16.29 -12.34 -7.39
CA SER A 314 17.07 -12.83 -6.26
C SER A 314 18.10 -13.87 -6.69
N SER A 315 19.27 -13.79 -6.10
CA SER A 315 20.31 -14.82 -6.15
C SER A 315 20.89 -15.06 -4.76
N SER A 316 21.38 -16.26 -4.48
CA SER A 316 22.00 -16.59 -3.20
C SER A 316 23.34 -17.28 -3.39
N ALA A 317 24.21 -17.12 -2.39
CA ALA A 317 25.48 -17.81 -2.28
C ALA A 317 25.70 -18.23 -0.82
N ALA A 318 26.40 -19.34 -0.59
CA ALA A 318 26.74 -19.76 0.76
C ALA A 318 27.54 -18.68 1.50
N TRP A 319 27.17 -18.38 2.74
CA TRP A 319 27.86 -17.39 3.57
C TRP A 319 27.75 -17.76 5.06
N PRO A 320 28.85 -17.65 5.83
CA PRO A 320 30.20 -17.30 5.40
C PRO A 320 30.89 -18.42 4.60
N PHE A 321 31.86 -18.05 3.76
CA PHE A 321 32.78 -19.04 3.17
C PHE A 321 33.84 -19.45 4.20
N LYS A 322 34.46 -20.62 4.00
CA LYS A 322 35.29 -21.30 5.01
C LYS A 322 36.33 -20.42 5.72
N ASN A 323 37.13 -19.63 4.99
CA ASN A 323 38.18 -18.83 5.62
C ASN A 323 37.64 -17.55 6.27
N TYR A 324 36.55 -16.98 5.75
CA TYR A 324 35.93 -15.81 6.36
C TYR A 324 35.20 -16.16 7.64
N GLU A 325 34.70 -17.38 7.75
CA GLU A 325 34.13 -17.90 9.00
C GLU A 325 35.12 -17.80 10.17
N ILE A 326 36.39 -18.17 9.94
CA ILE A 326 37.47 -18.06 10.94
C ILE A 326 37.67 -16.60 11.39
N TYR A 327 37.67 -15.67 10.43
CA TYR A 327 37.78 -14.25 10.71
C TYR A 327 36.57 -13.74 11.51
N LEU A 328 35.36 -14.15 11.13
CA LEU A 328 34.12 -13.72 11.75
C LEU A 328 34.03 -14.21 13.20
N LYS A 329 34.42 -15.45 13.48
CA LYS A 329 34.50 -16.00 14.84
C LYS A 329 35.43 -15.19 15.73
N LYS A 330 36.61 -14.83 15.23
CA LYS A 330 37.57 -14.01 15.97
C LYS A 330 37.03 -12.60 16.24
N MET A 331 36.25 -12.04 15.31
CA MET A 331 35.64 -10.73 15.48
C MET A 331 34.49 -10.74 16.50
N LEU A 332 33.73 -11.84 16.56
CA LEU A 332 32.59 -12.01 17.46
C LEU A 332 32.95 -12.66 18.82
N ASN A 333 34.23 -12.97 19.07
CA ASN A 333 34.69 -13.68 20.27
C ASN A 333 33.95 -15.01 20.53
N ILE A 334 33.61 -15.76 19.47
CA ILE A 334 32.91 -17.05 19.58
C ILE A 334 33.92 -18.21 19.56
N GLU A 335 33.76 -19.18 20.48
CA GLU A 335 34.61 -20.37 20.58
C GLU A 335 34.53 -21.31 19.35
N GLU A 336 35.62 -22.04 19.07
CA GLU A 336 35.81 -22.80 17.82
C GLU A 336 34.76 -23.92 17.58
N GLU A 337 34.21 -24.54 18.62
CA GLU A 337 33.25 -25.67 18.54
C GLU A 337 31.89 -25.31 17.89
N SER A 338 31.61 -24.03 17.68
CA SER A 338 30.33 -23.49 17.20
C SER A 338 30.20 -23.31 15.67
N SER A 339 31.04 -23.97 14.86
CA SER A 339 31.10 -23.73 13.39
C SER A 339 29.77 -23.92 12.66
N GLU A 340 29.03 -24.98 12.98
CA GLU A 340 27.70 -25.24 12.40
C GLU A 340 26.65 -24.27 12.91
N ILE A 341 26.76 -23.85 14.18
CA ILE A 341 25.82 -22.92 14.83
C ILE A 341 25.88 -21.56 14.14
N LEU A 342 27.07 -21.02 13.84
CA LEU A 342 27.20 -19.71 13.21
C LEU A 342 26.47 -19.61 11.85
N ARG A 343 26.55 -20.68 11.05
CA ARG A 343 25.86 -20.74 9.75
C ARG A 343 24.36 -20.88 9.90
N GLN A 344 23.90 -21.54 10.96
CA GLN A 344 22.47 -21.67 11.26
C GLN A 344 21.90 -20.36 11.81
N GLU A 345 22.72 -19.54 12.47
CA GLU A 345 22.21 -18.33 13.13
C GLU A 345 22.41 -17.03 12.36
N MET A 346 23.29 -16.99 11.35
CA MET A 346 23.57 -15.75 10.62
C MET A 346 23.14 -15.79 9.16
N LEU A 347 22.70 -14.65 8.65
CA LEU A 347 22.51 -14.44 7.22
C LEU A 347 22.91 -13.04 6.77
N LYS A 348 23.19 -12.93 5.48
CA LYS A 348 23.56 -11.67 4.84
C LYS A 348 22.57 -11.33 3.74
N VAL A 349 22.10 -10.09 3.71
CA VAL A 349 21.16 -9.60 2.68
C VAL A 349 21.70 -8.35 2.03
N LYS A 350 21.58 -8.27 0.71
CA LYS A 350 21.93 -7.10 -0.09
C LYS A 350 20.74 -6.72 -0.95
N ILE A 351 20.20 -5.52 -0.78
CA ILE A 351 19.09 -5.01 -1.59
C ILE A 351 19.60 -3.79 -2.36
N PHE A 352 19.53 -3.84 -3.69
CA PHE A 352 20.10 -2.80 -4.55
C PHE A 352 19.34 -2.66 -5.86
N TYR A 353 19.42 -1.47 -6.47
CA TYR A 353 18.89 -1.25 -7.81
C TYR A 353 19.74 -1.98 -8.85
N GLU A 354 19.11 -2.79 -9.70
CA GLU A 354 19.79 -3.45 -10.83
C GLU A 354 20.26 -2.43 -11.87
N GLU A 355 19.38 -1.49 -12.17
CA GLU A 355 19.56 -0.38 -13.10
C GLU A 355 18.95 0.87 -12.47
N LEU A 356 19.43 2.06 -12.85
CA LEU A 356 18.90 3.35 -12.34
C LEU A 356 17.73 3.89 -13.16
N ASN A 357 17.28 3.15 -14.18
CA ASN A 357 16.05 3.46 -14.88
C ASN A 357 14.85 2.92 -14.09
N TYR A 358 13.66 3.37 -14.46
CA TYR A 358 12.41 2.81 -13.98
C TYR A 358 11.49 2.58 -15.18
N GLN A 359 10.61 1.59 -15.06
CA GLN A 359 9.61 1.31 -16.08
C GLN A 359 8.36 2.16 -15.78
N GLU A 360 7.94 3.00 -16.72
CA GLU A 360 6.70 3.78 -16.61
C GLU A 360 5.66 3.21 -17.57
N ILE A 361 4.51 2.80 -17.05
CA ILE A 361 3.37 2.28 -17.81
C ILE A 361 2.26 3.30 -17.66
N GLU A 362 1.95 4.04 -18.72
CA GLU A 362 0.93 5.08 -18.72
C GLU A 362 -0.22 4.71 -19.66
N GLU A 363 -1.44 4.72 -19.12
CA GLU A 363 -2.67 4.57 -19.88
C GLU A 363 -3.13 5.94 -20.35
N ASN A 364 -3.29 6.10 -21.66
CA ASN A 364 -3.81 7.31 -22.28
C ASN A 364 -5.08 6.99 -23.07
N VAL A 365 -5.98 7.97 -23.18
CA VAL A 365 -7.19 7.81 -23.98
C VAL A 365 -6.79 7.61 -25.44
N SER A 366 -7.26 6.52 -26.06
CA SER A 366 -6.88 6.17 -27.43
C SER A 366 -7.49 7.07 -28.50
N TYR A 367 -8.50 7.86 -28.13
CA TYR A 367 -9.29 8.65 -29.06
C TYR A 367 -9.72 9.96 -28.39
N ASP A 368 -9.17 11.07 -28.87
CA ASP A 368 -9.49 12.39 -28.34
C ASP A 368 -10.73 12.99 -29.04
N ILE A 369 -11.30 14.04 -28.45
CA ILE A 369 -12.41 14.80 -29.07
C ILE A 369 -11.95 15.40 -30.41
N ASN A 370 -10.67 15.75 -30.53
CA ASN A 370 -10.08 16.25 -31.76
C ASN A 370 -10.11 15.19 -32.87
N ASP A 371 -9.74 13.95 -32.55
CA ASP A 371 -9.79 12.82 -33.49
C ASP A 371 -11.24 12.52 -33.89
N PHE A 372 -12.17 12.56 -32.92
CA PHE A 372 -13.61 12.42 -33.16
C PHE A 372 -14.16 13.43 -34.16
N LEU A 373 -13.85 14.71 -33.95
CA LEU A 373 -14.30 15.78 -34.84
C LEU A 373 -13.62 15.69 -36.22
N SER A 374 -12.36 15.26 -36.26
CA SER A 374 -11.63 15.02 -37.49
C SER A 374 -12.27 13.90 -38.32
N ASP A 375 -12.62 12.77 -37.70
CA ASP A 375 -13.26 11.65 -38.40
C ASP A 375 -14.68 11.98 -38.87
N ILE A 376 -15.48 12.67 -38.05
CA ILE A 376 -16.80 13.17 -38.49
C ILE A 376 -16.65 14.14 -39.65
N GLY A 377 -15.76 15.11 -39.54
CA GLY A 377 -15.50 16.09 -40.60
C GLY A 377 -15.01 15.42 -41.88
N GLY A 378 -14.12 14.43 -41.76
CA GLY A 378 -13.60 13.64 -42.87
C GLY A 378 -14.69 12.83 -43.58
N GLN A 379 -15.56 12.14 -42.82
CA GLN A 379 -16.66 11.37 -43.40
C GLN A 379 -17.71 12.28 -44.05
N LEU A 380 -18.11 13.37 -43.40
CA LEU A 380 -19.06 14.34 -43.97
C LEU A 380 -18.50 15.03 -45.22
N GLY A 381 -17.21 15.38 -45.20
CA GLY A 381 -16.50 15.95 -46.34
C GLY A 381 -16.38 14.97 -47.51
N LEU A 382 -16.08 13.70 -47.25
CA LEU A 382 -15.90 12.68 -48.28
C LEU A 382 -17.22 12.26 -48.94
N TRP A 383 -18.27 11.99 -48.15
CA TRP A 383 -19.51 11.42 -48.67
C TRP A 383 -20.53 12.48 -49.12
N LEU A 384 -20.59 13.62 -48.42
CA LEU A 384 -21.59 14.66 -48.69
C LEU A 384 -20.97 15.93 -49.27
N GLY A 385 -19.64 16.05 -49.33
CA GLY A 385 -18.97 17.28 -49.73
C GLY A 385 -19.18 18.44 -48.73
N VAL A 386 -19.65 18.13 -47.52
CA VAL A 386 -19.97 19.13 -46.49
C VAL A 386 -18.67 19.63 -45.88
N SER A 387 -18.48 20.94 -45.92
CA SER A 387 -17.37 21.65 -45.28
C SER A 387 -17.88 22.62 -44.22
N VAL A 388 -16.96 23.17 -43.41
CA VAL A 388 -17.29 24.23 -42.44
C VAL A 388 -17.98 25.41 -43.13
N LEU A 389 -17.60 25.74 -44.36
CA LEU A 389 -18.23 26.81 -45.15
C LEU A 389 -19.70 26.49 -45.46
N THR A 390 -20.01 25.26 -45.87
CA THR A 390 -21.41 24.85 -46.07
C THR A 390 -22.22 24.88 -44.77
N GLY A 391 -21.58 24.59 -43.62
CA GLY A 391 -22.21 24.74 -42.31
C GLY A 391 -22.54 26.20 -41.97
N VAL A 392 -21.63 27.14 -42.26
CA VAL A 392 -21.86 28.58 -42.06
C VAL A 392 -23.00 29.07 -42.95
N GLU A 393 -23.07 28.62 -44.20
CA GLU A 393 -24.15 28.99 -45.13
C GLU A 393 -25.53 28.52 -44.65
N VAL A 394 -25.63 27.29 -44.11
CA VAL A 394 -26.88 26.78 -43.51
C VAL A 394 -27.26 27.60 -42.27
N ILE A 395 -26.30 27.97 -41.43
CA ILE A 395 -26.56 28.82 -40.25
C ILE A 395 -27.03 30.21 -40.68
N GLU A 396 -26.40 30.83 -41.68
CA GLU A 396 -26.83 32.12 -42.25
C GLU A 396 -28.27 32.04 -42.75
N LEU A 397 -28.60 31.01 -43.54
CA LEU A 397 -29.95 30.80 -44.05
C LEU A 397 -30.97 30.64 -42.91
N ILE A 398 -30.65 29.86 -41.88
CA ILE A 398 -31.51 29.69 -40.70
C ILE A 398 -31.73 31.03 -40.00
N LEU A 399 -30.68 31.81 -39.77
CA LEU A 399 -30.77 33.13 -39.14
C LEU A 399 -31.62 34.11 -39.99
N MET A 400 -31.44 34.11 -41.31
CA MET A 400 -32.28 34.91 -42.22
C MET A 400 -33.75 34.52 -42.12
N ILE A 401 -34.06 33.21 -42.09
CA ILE A 401 -35.43 32.72 -41.93
C ILE A 401 -36.01 33.14 -40.58
N PHE A 402 -35.28 32.97 -39.47
CA PHE A 402 -35.74 33.39 -38.15
C PHE A 402 -35.99 34.91 -38.07
N LEU A 403 -35.08 35.73 -38.61
CA LEU A 403 -35.23 37.17 -38.67
C LEU A 403 -36.41 37.60 -39.55
N ASN A 404 -36.66 36.90 -40.65
CA ASN A 404 -37.78 37.19 -41.55
C ASN A 404 -39.13 36.73 -40.96
N CYS A 405 -39.16 35.62 -40.22
CA CYS A 405 -40.34 35.15 -39.48
C CYS A 405 -40.66 36.02 -38.25
N TRP A 406 -39.70 36.78 -37.73
CA TRP A 406 -39.89 37.71 -36.62
C TRP A 406 -40.10 39.17 -37.04
N GLN A 407 -40.20 39.46 -38.35
CA GLN A 407 -40.70 40.77 -38.76
C GLN A 407 -42.22 40.86 -38.50
N PRO A 408 -42.70 41.79 -37.65
CA PRO A 408 -44.13 42.03 -37.53
C PRO A 408 -44.66 42.52 -38.88
N LYS A 409 -45.68 41.83 -39.42
CA LYS A 409 -46.38 42.24 -40.65
C LYS A 409 -46.80 43.70 -40.54
N LYS A 410 -46.10 44.62 -41.20
CA LYS A 410 -46.60 45.97 -41.42
C LYS A 410 -47.78 45.86 -42.39
N LYS A 411 -48.99 46.18 -41.91
CA LYS A 411 -50.20 46.26 -42.74
C LYS A 411 -49.98 47.33 -43.81
N ALA A 412 -50.03 46.94 -45.09
CA ALA A 412 -50.16 47.88 -46.19
C ALA A 412 -51.56 48.51 -46.13
N ALA A 413 -51.62 49.81 -45.85
CA ALA A 413 -52.84 50.61 -45.98
C ALA A 413 -52.84 51.30 -47.34
N ALA A 414 -53.96 51.13 -48.05
CA ALA A 414 -54.27 51.72 -49.34
C ALA A 414 -54.28 53.26 -49.29
N THR A 415 -53.96 53.89 -50.41
CA THR A 415 -54.42 55.25 -50.72
C THR A 415 -54.48 55.42 -52.25
N ASP A 416 -55.63 55.09 -52.82
CA ASP A 416 -56.15 55.75 -54.02
C ASP A 416 -56.76 57.08 -53.59
N ILE A 417 -56.51 58.16 -54.34
CA ILE A 417 -57.43 59.25 -54.72
C ILE A 417 -56.62 60.29 -55.51
N GLU A 418 -56.84 60.28 -56.82
CA GLU A 418 -57.19 61.45 -57.64
C GLU A 418 -56.12 62.53 -57.88
N ASN A 419 -55.59 62.58 -59.11
CA ASN A 419 -55.64 63.78 -59.94
C ASN A 419 -55.32 63.42 -61.40
N HIS A 420 -56.40 63.24 -62.16
CA HIS A 420 -56.39 63.22 -63.61
C HIS A 420 -56.17 64.66 -64.13
N GLU A 421 -55.54 64.76 -65.31
CA GLU A 421 -55.47 65.93 -66.19
C GLU A 421 -54.59 67.11 -65.79
N MET A 422 -53.43 67.23 -66.47
CA MET A 422 -53.29 68.23 -67.53
C MET A 422 -51.95 68.07 -68.29
N ARG A 423 -52.08 67.88 -69.61
CA ARG A 423 -51.13 68.25 -70.70
C ARG A 423 -49.81 67.46 -70.76
N ALA A 424 -49.67 66.48 -71.65
CA ALA A 424 -49.49 66.64 -73.11
C ALA A 424 -48.36 67.61 -73.52
N LYS A 425 -47.21 67.04 -73.94
CA LYS A 425 -46.33 67.41 -75.08
C LYS A 425 -45.02 66.61 -74.95
N VAL A 426 -44.81 65.55 -75.75
CA VAL A 426 -44.15 65.55 -77.10
C VAL A 426 -42.69 66.00 -77.05
N GLY A 427 -41.77 65.10 -77.44
CA GLY A 427 -40.37 65.44 -77.76
C GLY A 427 -39.39 64.28 -77.64
N GLU A 428 -39.19 63.55 -78.73
CA GLU A 428 -38.29 62.41 -78.94
C GLU A 428 -36.83 62.90 -79.30
N PRO A 429 -35.88 62.06 -79.78
CA PRO A 429 -34.78 61.41 -79.05
C PRO A 429 -33.36 61.86 -79.47
N HIS A 430 -32.27 61.35 -78.84
CA HIS A 430 -31.04 60.94 -79.56
C HIS A 430 -29.97 60.18 -78.71
N LYS A 431 -29.64 58.95 -79.19
CA LYS A 431 -28.32 58.31 -79.45
C LYS A 431 -27.28 58.02 -78.31
N HIS A 432 -27.28 56.75 -77.87
CA HIS A 432 -26.21 55.69 -77.89
C HIS A 432 -24.79 55.97 -78.47
N PRO A 433 -23.77 55.06 -78.34
CA PRO A 433 -23.42 54.04 -77.30
C PRO A 433 -21.87 53.81 -77.09
N PHE A 434 -21.52 52.70 -76.40
CA PHE A 434 -20.24 51.94 -76.26
C PHE A 434 -19.39 52.22 -75.00
N GLY A 435 -18.86 51.21 -74.29
CA GLY A 435 -18.73 49.78 -74.60
C GLY A 435 -18.46 48.88 -73.38
N TYR A 436 -18.84 47.61 -73.57
CA TYR A 436 -18.44 46.38 -72.85
C TYR A 436 -16.91 46.16 -72.97
N SER A 437 -16.22 45.27 -72.27
CA SER A 437 -16.55 43.94 -71.73
C SER A 437 -15.45 43.50 -70.76
N THR A 438 -15.89 42.81 -69.70
CA THR A 438 -15.20 41.78 -68.92
C THR A 438 -14.58 40.67 -69.75
#